data_AF-A0A9N6WTJ8-F1
#
_entry.id   AF-A0A9N6WTJ8-F1
#
_cell.length_a   1.000
_cell.length_b   1.000
_cell.length_c   1.000
_cell.angle_alpha   90.00
_cell.angle_beta   90.00
_cell.angle_gamma   90.00
#
_symmetry.space_group_name_H-M   'P 1'
#
loop_
_entity.id
_entity.type
_entity.pdbx_description
1 polymer ?
#
loop_
_entity_poly.entity_id
_entity_poly.type
_entity_poly.pdbx_seq_one_letter_code
_entity_poly.pdbx_strand_id
1 'polypeptide(L)'
;MKGKPVLLMLIWTFLQFKNTDTLMRLLDDRLGYGLFLDYYLSNLLMDVYIKEKNYRGTYAAKVAIQLMLQEEFDHPISSPLAVYSCYSWLRQPQPETWDPQPKPKPVEPEEVVKIRVAYIREPFFDDHFDLTKPENLIGKTLIGFGKHLAGKSASDPVAHTSLLLGWTLFGKYEKVIQCLDAILASDLKQLVYKEWLELCQKSVTESTSLPDNFAEEFNSRVGRLEAGGFIIDGDIQQVLEDRIKRAVEKEEKVDIEAQLDRFKTWEKVRENELQKQMRAIEHRKRLAVLEAKKKELEEKEERLNFFDNLDEWELRFEEKEAKRQEVAKMLQRRSKKVSAKLQRQIEEETYFPPELIKGRVVKPPQ
;
A
#
# COMPACT_ATOMS: atom_id res chain seq x y z
N MET A 1 12.81 6.20 -1.48
CA MET A 1 12.28 7.12 -2.52
C MET A 1 12.07 6.48 -3.92
N LYS A 2 12.20 5.17 -4.13
CA LYS A 2 12.17 4.57 -5.49
C LYS A 2 10.75 4.34 -6.09
N GLY A 3 9.68 4.53 -5.32
CA GLY A 3 8.30 4.20 -5.77
C GLY A 3 7.38 5.40 -6.09
N LYS A 4 7.76 6.62 -5.72
CA LYS A 4 6.90 7.81 -5.84
C LYS A 4 6.44 8.14 -7.28
N PRO A 5 7.28 8.09 -8.33
CA PRO A 5 6.81 8.38 -9.70
C PRO A 5 5.85 7.30 -10.24
N VAL A 6 6.03 6.05 -9.83
CA VAL A 6 5.16 4.94 -10.23
C VAL A 6 3.80 5.07 -9.55
N LEU A 7 3.78 5.44 -8.27
CA LEU A 7 2.54 5.72 -7.53
C LEU A 7 1.74 6.84 -8.18
N LEU A 8 2.39 7.96 -8.55
CA LEU A 8 1.73 9.05 -9.25
C LEU A 8 1.09 8.56 -10.55
N MET A 9 1.85 7.89 -11.42
CA MET A 9 1.29 7.36 -12.67
C MET A 9 0.13 6.40 -12.42
N LEU A 10 0.25 5.50 -11.45
CA LEU A 10 -0.80 4.56 -11.09
C LEU A 10 -2.09 5.29 -10.71
N ILE A 11 -2.01 6.26 -9.79
CA ILE A 11 -3.16 7.04 -9.35
C ILE A 11 -3.78 7.80 -10.53
N TRP A 12 -2.96 8.46 -11.35
CA TRP A 12 -3.45 9.15 -12.55
C TRP A 12 -4.17 8.22 -13.52
N THR A 13 -3.65 7.01 -13.76
CA THR A 13 -4.33 6.04 -14.62
C THR A 13 -5.68 5.63 -14.04
N PHE A 14 -5.77 5.35 -12.73
CA PHE A 14 -7.03 5.00 -12.09
C PHE A 14 -8.06 6.13 -12.13
N LEU A 15 -7.61 7.38 -11.96
CA LEU A 15 -8.46 8.57 -12.09
C LEU A 15 -8.96 8.74 -13.53
N GLN A 16 -8.09 8.56 -14.53
CA GLN A 16 -8.45 8.69 -15.94
C GLN A 16 -9.48 7.63 -16.38
N PHE A 17 -9.35 6.39 -15.89
CA PHE A 17 -10.29 5.30 -16.19
C PHE A 17 -11.49 5.25 -15.25
N LYS A 18 -11.63 6.20 -14.30
CA LYS A 18 -12.70 6.28 -13.30
C LYS A 18 -12.91 4.98 -12.50
N ASN A 19 -11.84 4.20 -12.29
CA ASN A 19 -11.90 2.96 -11.52
C ASN A 19 -11.51 3.23 -10.06
N THR A 20 -12.38 3.94 -9.36
CA THR A 20 -12.15 4.43 -7.99
C THR A 20 -12.14 3.32 -6.96
N ASP A 21 -12.98 2.31 -7.13
CA ASP A 21 -13.19 1.26 -6.12
C ASP A 21 -11.95 0.36 -6.02
N THR A 22 -11.34 0.05 -7.18
CA THR A 22 -10.08 -0.68 -7.22
C THR A 22 -8.95 0.13 -6.59
N LEU A 23 -8.87 1.43 -6.91
CA LEU A 23 -7.88 2.31 -6.30
C LEU A 23 -8.03 2.33 -4.77
N MET A 24 -9.25 2.39 -4.27
CA MET A 24 -9.52 2.43 -2.84
C MET A 24 -9.16 1.12 -2.13
N ARG A 25 -9.43 -0.03 -2.75
CA ARG A 25 -8.96 -1.32 -2.22
C ARG A 25 -7.43 -1.42 -2.16
N LEU A 26 -6.74 -0.86 -3.16
CA LEU A 26 -5.28 -0.80 -3.17
C LEU A 26 -4.73 0.13 -2.07
N LEU A 27 -5.39 1.26 -1.82
CA LEU A 27 -5.02 2.19 -0.76
C LEU A 27 -5.35 1.65 0.64
N ASP A 28 -6.42 0.88 0.77
CA ASP A 28 -6.77 0.20 2.02
C ASP A 28 -5.70 -0.86 2.37
N ASP A 29 -5.17 -1.63 1.40
CA ASP A 29 -4.04 -2.55 1.59
C ASP A 29 -2.67 -1.89 1.32
N ARG A 30 -2.43 -0.76 1.99
CA ARG A 30 -1.15 -0.03 1.86
C ARG A 30 0.09 -0.85 2.24
N LEU A 31 -0.05 -1.80 3.16
CA LEU A 31 1.07 -2.62 3.65
C LEU A 31 1.42 -3.72 2.64
N GLY A 32 0.42 -4.34 2.01
CA GLY A 32 0.64 -5.34 0.96
C GLY A 32 1.24 -4.73 -0.31
N TYR A 33 0.75 -3.57 -0.74
CA TYR A 33 1.20 -2.93 -1.99
C TYR A 33 2.32 -1.90 -1.80
N GLY A 34 2.58 -1.45 -0.57
CA GLY A 34 3.56 -0.40 -0.28
C GLY A 34 3.18 0.97 -0.85
N LEU A 35 1.88 1.26 -0.99
CA LEU A 35 1.37 2.51 -1.57
C LEU A 35 1.10 3.53 -0.45
N PHE A 36 1.96 4.54 -0.36
CA PHE A 36 1.82 5.64 0.60
C PHE A 36 1.65 6.95 -0.16
N LEU A 37 0.46 7.54 -0.02
CA LEU A 37 0.14 8.83 -0.61
C LEU A 37 0.99 9.93 0.03
N ASP A 38 1.38 10.92 -0.77
CA ASP A 38 1.89 12.19 -0.25
C ASP A 38 0.77 13.22 -0.15
N TYR A 39 1.04 14.34 0.52
CA TYR A 39 0.10 15.45 0.63
C TYR A 39 -0.43 15.93 -0.73
N TYR A 40 0.40 15.95 -1.78
CA TYR A 40 -0.01 16.40 -3.11
C TYR A 40 -1.05 15.47 -3.75
N LEU A 41 -0.76 14.17 -3.79
CA LEU A 41 -1.67 13.14 -4.30
C LEU A 41 -2.95 13.08 -3.47
N SER A 42 -2.83 13.22 -2.15
CA SER A 42 -3.98 13.20 -1.25
C SER A 42 -4.89 14.39 -1.50
N ASN A 43 -4.33 15.60 -1.69
CA ASN A 43 -5.09 16.79 -2.03
C ASN A 43 -5.82 16.63 -3.37
N LEU A 44 -5.11 16.13 -4.40
CA LEU A 44 -5.71 15.86 -5.71
C LEU A 44 -6.88 14.87 -5.62
N LEU A 45 -6.69 13.77 -4.90
CA LEU A 45 -7.72 12.74 -4.73
C LEU A 45 -8.93 13.29 -3.98
N MET A 46 -8.72 13.96 -2.84
CA MET A 46 -9.80 14.57 -2.08
C MET A 46 -10.57 15.60 -2.92
N ASP A 47 -9.89 16.49 -3.65
CA ASP A 47 -10.52 17.49 -4.51
C ASP A 47 -11.39 16.87 -5.61
N VAL A 48 -10.86 15.85 -6.32
CA VAL A 48 -11.62 15.12 -7.34
C VAL A 48 -12.85 14.46 -6.74
N TYR A 49 -12.72 13.80 -5.59
CA TYR A 49 -13.84 13.12 -4.94
C TYR A 49 -14.89 14.06 -4.37
N ILE A 50 -14.49 15.20 -3.81
CA ILE A 50 -15.42 16.23 -3.35
C ILE A 50 -16.19 16.83 -4.53
N LYS A 51 -15.50 17.15 -5.63
CA LYS A 51 -16.12 17.73 -6.84
C LYS A 51 -17.10 16.80 -7.52
N GLU A 52 -16.84 15.49 -7.50
CA GLU A 52 -17.64 14.53 -8.26
C GLU A 52 -19.04 14.25 -7.68
N LYS A 53 -19.40 14.76 -6.48
CA LYS A 53 -20.74 14.78 -5.79
C LYS A 53 -21.57 13.48 -5.74
N ASN A 54 -21.23 12.47 -6.52
CA ASN A 54 -21.88 11.18 -6.68
C ASN A 54 -21.13 10.16 -5.83
N TYR A 55 -21.53 10.03 -4.55
CA TYR A 55 -21.17 8.90 -3.68
C TYR A 55 -19.73 8.89 -3.13
N ARG A 56 -18.92 9.95 -3.33
CA ARG A 56 -17.48 9.93 -3.01
C ARG A 56 -17.02 10.66 -1.76
N GLY A 57 -17.95 11.15 -0.92
CA GLY A 57 -17.60 11.69 0.41
C GLY A 57 -16.91 10.62 1.28
N THR A 58 -17.31 9.36 1.13
CA THR A 58 -16.66 8.16 1.70
C THR A 58 -15.20 8.03 1.25
N TYR A 59 -14.94 8.14 -0.06
CA TYR A 59 -13.60 8.03 -0.62
C TYR A 59 -12.69 9.19 -0.22
N ALA A 60 -13.21 10.42 -0.18
CA ALA A 60 -12.48 11.56 0.34
C ALA A 60 -12.12 11.36 1.82
N ALA A 61 -13.06 10.88 2.65
CA ALA A 61 -12.80 10.55 4.04
C ALA A 61 -11.79 9.40 4.20
N LYS A 62 -11.84 8.35 3.35
CA LYS A 62 -10.83 7.28 3.33
C LYS A 62 -9.43 7.84 3.05
N VAL A 63 -9.27 8.74 2.08
CA VAL A 63 -7.98 9.40 1.80
C VAL A 63 -7.52 10.23 2.99
N ALA A 64 -8.43 10.97 3.66
CA ALA A 64 -8.12 11.71 4.87
C ALA A 64 -7.67 10.80 6.04
N ILE A 65 -8.25 9.60 6.15
CA ILE A 65 -7.80 8.57 7.11
C ILE A 65 -6.39 8.10 6.80
N GLN A 66 -6.04 7.91 5.53
CA GLN A 66 -4.68 7.53 5.15
C GLN A 66 -3.66 8.61 5.55
N LEU A 67 -3.98 9.89 5.35
CA LEU A 67 -3.14 10.99 5.80
C LEU A 67 -2.95 10.99 7.32
N MET A 68 -4.03 10.78 8.09
CA MET A 68 -3.93 10.68 9.55
C MET A 68 -3.09 9.49 10.00
N LEU A 69 -3.24 8.33 9.36
CA LEU A 69 -2.49 7.13 9.73
C LEU A 69 -1.00 7.25 9.41
N GLN A 70 -0.64 8.13 8.46
CA GLN A 70 0.74 8.54 8.18
C GLN A 70 1.22 9.73 9.04
N GLU A 71 0.35 10.28 9.89
CA GLU A 71 0.59 11.45 10.75
C GLU A 71 1.00 12.72 9.97
N GLU A 72 0.53 12.86 8.73
CA GLU A 72 0.85 14.00 7.88
C GLU A 72 -0.19 15.13 8.07
N PHE A 73 0.04 15.98 9.08
CA PHE A 73 -0.87 17.08 9.45
C PHE A 73 -0.39 18.46 8.98
N ASP A 74 0.88 18.60 8.63
CA ASP A 74 1.56 19.89 8.53
C ASP A 74 1.03 20.78 7.41
N HIS A 75 0.65 20.17 6.29
CA HIS A 75 0.37 20.89 5.06
C HIS A 75 -0.91 21.75 5.17
N PRO A 76 -0.83 23.06 4.87
CA PRO A 76 -1.93 24.00 5.10
C PRO A 76 -3.17 23.73 4.25
N ILE A 77 -3.04 23.08 3.10
CA ILE A 77 -4.17 22.65 2.26
C ILE A 77 -4.75 21.31 2.74
N SER A 78 -3.90 20.33 3.10
CA SER A 78 -4.38 18.97 3.38
C SER A 78 -5.15 18.90 4.68
N SER A 79 -4.72 19.66 5.71
CA SER A 79 -5.37 19.68 7.01
C SER A 79 -6.85 20.12 6.97
N PRO A 80 -7.21 21.29 6.42
CA PRO A 80 -8.61 21.69 6.33
C PRO A 80 -9.40 20.83 5.33
N LEU A 81 -8.77 20.34 4.26
CA LEU A 81 -9.42 19.48 3.26
C LEU A 81 -9.78 18.09 3.82
N ALA A 82 -8.91 17.53 4.65
CA ALA A 82 -9.15 16.27 5.36
C ALA A 82 -10.32 16.41 6.34
N VAL A 83 -10.33 17.47 7.15
CA VAL A 83 -11.42 17.77 8.09
C VAL A 83 -12.75 17.99 7.35
N TYR A 84 -12.73 18.75 6.24
CA TYR A 84 -13.91 18.95 5.39
C TYR A 84 -14.45 17.62 4.85
N SER A 85 -13.57 16.72 4.40
CA SER A 85 -13.93 15.40 3.89
C SER A 85 -14.65 14.55 4.95
N CYS A 86 -14.15 14.57 6.19
CA CYS A 86 -14.80 13.89 7.32
C CYS A 86 -16.19 14.46 7.62
N TYR A 87 -16.34 15.79 7.64
CA TYR A 87 -17.63 16.43 7.85
C TYR A 87 -18.62 16.18 6.71
N SER A 88 -18.13 16.14 5.47
CA SER A 88 -18.96 15.78 4.30
C SER A 88 -19.50 14.36 4.41
N TRP A 89 -18.72 13.42 4.94
CA TRP A 89 -19.18 12.06 5.19
C TRP A 89 -20.24 12.00 6.29
N LEU A 90 -20.04 12.69 7.41
CA LEU A 90 -20.98 12.68 8.53
C LEU A 90 -22.34 13.31 8.18
N ARG A 91 -22.36 14.31 7.30
CA ARG A 91 -23.61 14.96 6.85
C ARG A 91 -24.45 14.05 5.95
N GLN A 92 -23.79 13.17 5.21
CA GLN A 92 -24.43 12.22 4.30
C GLN A 92 -23.78 10.84 4.46
N PRO A 93 -24.07 10.12 5.56
CA PRO A 93 -23.56 8.77 5.74
C PRO A 93 -24.19 7.89 4.66
N GLN A 94 -23.41 7.55 3.64
CA GLN A 94 -23.86 6.73 2.52
C GLN A 94 -23.85 5.24 2.92
N PRO A 95 -24.77 4.42 2.37
CA PRO A 95 -24.89 3.00 2.67
C PRO A 95 -23.82 2.12 1.98
N GLU A 96 -22.88 2.71 1.26
CA GLU A 96 -21.80 1.97 0.60
C GLU A 96 -20.98 1.24 1.66
N THR A 97 -20.80 -0.07 1.48
CA THR A 97 -20.10 -0.90 2.44
C THR A 97 -18.69 -0.36 2.59
N TRP A 98 -18.39 0.15 3.77
CA TRP A 98 -17.01 0.40 4.17
C TRP A 98 -16.33 -0.96 4.24
N ASP A 99 -15.80 -1.41 3.10
CA ASP A 99 -15.14 -2.70 2.98
C ASP A 99 -14.06 -2.74 4.07
N PRO A 100 -14.18 -3.65 5.07
CA PRO A 100 -13.17 -3.73 6.10
C PRO A 100 -11.84 -4.04 5.42
N GLN A 101 -10.76 -3.40 5.89
CA GLN A 101 -9.44 -3.65 5.33
C GLN A 101 -9.23 -5.16 5.22
N PRO A 102 -8.85 -5.67 4.03
CA PRO A 102 -8.67 -7.09 3.85
C PRO A 102 -7.58 -7.53 4.81
N LYS A 103 -7.96 -8.18 5.92
CA LYS A 103 -6.99 -8.81 6.81
C LYS A 103 -6.20 -9.79 5.94
N PRO A 104 -4.87 -9.80 5.99
CA PRO A 104 -4.08 -10.73 5.22
C PRO A 104 -4.63 -12.13 5.50
N LYS A 105 -5.19 -12.78 4.48
CA LYS A 105 -5.65 -14.16 4.61
C LYS A 105 -4.42 -14.97 5.00
N PRO A 106 -4.47 -15.78 6.07
CA PRO A 106 -3.34 -16.63 6.41
C PRO A 106 -3.05 -17.51 5.20
N VAL A 107 -1.88 -17.30 4.59
CA VAL A 107 -1.39 -18.11 3.48
C VAL A 107 -1.20 -19.51 4.03
N GLU A 108 -1.96 -20.49 3.53
CA GLU A 108 -1.71 -21.90 3.84
C GLU A 108 -0.31 -22.25 3.30
N PRO A 109 0.68 -22.55 4.16
CA PRO A 109 2.04 -22.78 3.69
C PRO A 109 2.16 -24.20 3.11
N GLU A 110 2.64 -24.32 1.87
CA GLU A 110 3.22 -25.56 1.32
C GLU A 110 4.36 -26.02 2.24
N GLU A 111 4.23 -27.20 2.86
CA GLU A 111 5.17 -27.90 3.76
C GLU A 111 6.45 -27.12 4.18
N VAL A 112 6.29 -26.03 4.96
CA VAL A 112 7.42 -25.34 5.58
C VAL A 112 7.69 -25.93 6.96
N VAL A 113 8.96 -26.28 7.23
CA VAL A 113 9.44 -26.72 8.54
C VAL A 113 9.05 -25.69 9.60
N LYS A 114 8.09 -26.03 10.45
CA LYS A 114 7.56 -25.13 11.49
C LYS A 114 8.58 -25.00 12.62
N ILE A 115 9.40 -23.95 12.60
CA ILE A 115 10.11 -23.48 13.80
C ILE A 115 9.05 -22.89 14.73
N ARG A 116 8.89 -23.45 15.93
CA ARG A 116 7.97 -22.89 16.94
C ARG A 116 8.57 -21.61 17.52
N VAL A 117 8.23 -20.48 16.91
CA VAL A 117 8.44 -19.17 17.55
C VAL A 117 7.39 -19.04 18.65
N ALA A 118 7.80 -18.67 19.86
CA ALA A 118 6.85 -18.34 20.91
C ALA A 118 5.97 -17.18 20.40
N TYR A 119 4.66 -17.38 20.34
CA TYR A 119 3.72 -16.35 19.86
C TYR A 119 3.97 -15.06 20.63
N ILE A 120 4.46 -14.03 19.92
CA ILE A 120 4.26 -12.65 20.36
C ILE A 120 2.77 -12.43 20.15
N ARG A 121 1.97 -12.63 21.20
CA ARG A 121 0.64 -12.00 21.23
C ARG A 121 0.94 -10.52 21.07
N GLU A 122 0.32 -9.83 20.11
CA GLU A 122 0.25 -8.37 20.16
C GLU A 122 -0.44 -8.05 21.49
N PRO A 123 0.30 -7.71 22.56
CA PRO A 123 -0.28 -7.67 23.90
C PRO A 123 -1.13 -6.42 24.08
N PHE A 124 -1.11 -5.53 23.10
CA PHE A 124 -1.52 -4.15 23.23
C PHE A 124 -2.25 -3.73 21.96
N PHE A 125 -3.51 -3.36 22.12
CA PHE A 125 -4.30 -2.67 21.11
C PHE A 125 -3.75 -1.25 21.01
N ASP A 126 -3.14 -0.89 19.88
CA ASP A 126 -2.40 0.38 19.75
C ASP A 126 -3.30 1.56 19.35
N ASP A 127 -4.61 1.31 19.21
CA ASP A 127 -5.61 2.28 18.79
C ASP A 127 -5.29 2.93 17.43
N HIS A 128 -4.35 2.42 16.63
CA HIS A 128 -3.88 3.04 15.38
C HIS A 128 -4.02 2.15 14.17
N PHE A 129 -3.48 0.93 14.20
CA PHE A 129 -3.59 0.00 13.08
C PHE A 129 -4.71 -1.03 13.26
N ASP A 130 -5.17 -1.22 14.51
CA ASP A 130 -6.20 -2.20 14.86
C ASP A 130 -7.65 -1.72 14.60
N LEU A 131 -7.82 -0.45 14.23
CA LEU A 131 -9.14 0.16 14.02
C LEU A 131 -9.76 -0.29 12.70
N THR A 132 -10.89 -0.98 12.80
CA THR A 132 -11.67 -1.45 11.63
C THR A 132 -12.99 -0.73 11.45
N LYS A 133 -13.55 -0.15 12.52
CA LYS A 133 -14.85 0.54 12.47
C LYS A 133 -14.69 1.92 11.78
N PRO A 134 -15.57 2.27 10.82
CA PRO A 134 -15.53 3.55 10.12
C PRO A 134 -15.61 4.75 11.06
N GLU A 135 -16.54 4.70 12.02
CA GLU A 135 -16.75 5.76 13.03
C GLU A 135 -15.49 5.99 13.86
N ASN A 136 -14.82 4.91 14.27
CA ASN A 136 -13.58 5.01 15.04
C ASN A 136 -12.45 5.64 14.21
N LEU A 137 -12.33 5.25 12.94
CA LEU A 137 -11.32 5.80 12.03
C LEU A 137 -11.56 7.29 11.77
N ILE A 138 -12.81 7.68 11.55
CA ILE A 138 -13.20 9.08 11.31
C ILE A 138 -13.05 9.90 12.60
N GLY A 139 -13.47 9.35 13.74
CA GLY A 139 -13.27 9.97 15.04
C GLY A 139 -11.78 10.23 15.30
N LYS A 140 -10.92 9.25 15.02
CA LYS A 140 -9.47 9.40 15.13
C LYS A 140 -8.91 10.44 14.17
N THR A 141 -9.38 10.51 12.91
CA THR A 141 -8.97 11.58 11.99
C THR A 141 -9.29 12.97 12.51
N LEU A 142 -10.52 13.17 13.00
CA LEU A 142 -10.95 14.45 13.54
C LEU A 142 -10.14 14.85 14.77
N ILE A 143 -9.76 13.89 15.62
CA ILE A 143 -8.87 14.13 16.76
C ILE A 143 -7.47 14.54 16.29
N GLY A 144 -6.89 13.81 15.33
CA GLY A 144 -5.53 14.06 14.84
C GLY A 144 -5.39 15.46 14.25
N PHE A 145 -6.25 15.78 13.28
CA PHE A 145 -6.28 17.12 12.69
C PHE A 145 -6.73 18.18 13.71
N GLY A 146 -7.75 17.89 14.53
CA GLY A 146 -8.26 18.82 15.55
C GLY A 146 -7.18 19.26 16.55
N LYS A 147 -6.32 18.34 17.02
CA LYS A 147 -5.18 18.67 17.89
C LYS A 147 -4.17 19.56 17.18
N HIS A 148 -3.87 19.27 15.92
CA HIS A 148 -2.94 20.07 15.13
C HIS A 148 -3.50 21.48 14.87
N LEU A 149 -4.79 21.63 14.55
CA LEU A 149 -5.43 22.93 14.43
C LEU A 149 -5.44 23.70 15.76
N ALA A 150 -5.76 23.04 16.88
CA ALA A 150 -5.72 23.64 18.20
C ALA A 150 -4.31 24.12 18.59
N GLY A 151 -3.26 23.40 18.17
CA GLY A 151 -1.87 23.81 18.35
C GLY A 151 -1.48 25.06 17.56
N LYS A 152 -2.11 25.30 16.41
CA LYS A 152 -1.90 26.53 15.60
C LYS A 152 -2.75 27.70 16.10
N SER A 153 -3.95 27.44 16.60
CA SER A 153 -4.88 28.46 17.11
C SER A 153 -5.70 27.92 18.28
N ALA A 154 -5.39 28.40 19.48
CA ALA A 154 -5.97 27.93 20.74
C ALA A 154 -7.48 28.24 20.92
N SER A 155 -8.05 29.12 20.10
CA SER A 155 -9.47 29.51 20.15
C SER A 155 -10.21 29.17 18.85
N ASP A 156 -9.68 28.22 18.05
CA ASP A 156 -10.31 27.84 16.78
C ASP A 156 -11.60 27.00 17.01
N PRO A 157 -12.80 27.49 16.64
CA PRO A 157 -14.05 26.75 16.88
C PRO A 157 -14.12 25.41 16.15
N VAL A 158 -13.47 25.32 14.97
CA VAL A 158 -13.42 24.10 14.17
C VAL A 158 -12.61 23.02 14.87
N ALA A 159 -11.51 23.39 15.53
CA ALA A 159 -10.66 22.46 16.26
C ALA A 159 -11.39 21.86 17.46
N HIS A 160 -12.04 22.68 18.29
CA HIS A 160 -12.77 22.22 19.48
C HIS A 160 -13.96 21.33 19.10
N THR A 161 -14.71 21.72 18.06
CA THR A 161 -15.82 20.92 17.53
C THR A 161 -15.34 19.59 16.97
N SER A 162 -14.23 19.57 16.22
CA SER A 162 -13.63 18.35 15.68
C SER A 162 -13.11 17.42 16.78
N LEU A 163 -12.50 17.98 17.84
CA LEU A 163 -12.02 17.21 18.99
C LEU A 163 -13.17 16.55 19.74
N LEU A 164 -14.22 17.31 20.07
CA LEU A 164 -15.38 16.80 20.79
C LEU A 164 -16.05 15.67 20.01
N LEU A 165 -16.36 15.93 18.74
CA LEU A 165 -16.95 14.96 17.83
C LEU A 165 -16.06 13.74 17.58
N GLY A 166 -14.75 13.96 17.52
CA GLY A 166 -13.80 12.89 17.30
C GLY A 166 -13.73 11.92 18.47
N TRP A 167 -13.74 12.43 19.72
CA TRP A 167 -13.75 11.58 20.91
C TRP A 167 -15.07 10.85 21.13
N THR A 168 -16.21 11.44 20.76
CA THR A 168 -17.52 10.79 20.84
C THR A 168 -17.60 9.63 19.85
N LEU A 169 -17.27 9.85 18.58
CA LEU A 169 -17.25 8.80 17.54
C LEU A 169 -16.21 7.70 17.83
N PHE A 170 -15.12 8.04 18.51
CA PHE A 170 -14.10 7.08 18.89
C PHE A 170 -14.48 6.23 20.12
N GLY A 171 -15.54 6.61 20.86
CA GLY A 171 -16.00 5.89 22.04
C GLY A 171 -15.11 6.06 23.28
N LYS A 172 -14.25 7.09 23.33
CA LYS A 172 -13.40 7.39 24.51
C LYS A 172 -14.03 8.45 25.39
N TYR A 173 -15.07 8.04 26.10
CA TYR A 173 -15.95 8.89 26.91
C TYR A 173 -15.23 9.70 27.99
N GLU A 174 -14.23 9.16 28.68
CA GLU A 174 -13.44 9.92 29.67
C GLU A 174 -12.79 11.17 29.05
N LYS A 175 -12.30 11.05 27.82
CA LYS A 175 -11.64 12.15 27.10
C LYS A 175 -12.64 13.17 26.58
N VAL A 176 -13.89 12.75 26.31
CA VAL A 176 -14.99 13.67 25.98
C VAL A 176 -15.23 14.61 27.15
N ILE A 177 -15.36 14.07 28.37
CA ILE A 177 -15.53 14.88 29.59
C ILE A 177 -14.34 15.82 29.80
N GLN A 178 -13.11 15.32 29.66
CA GLN A 178 -11.91 16.15 29.77
C GLN A 178 -11.89 17.30 28.75
N CYS A 179 -12.34 17.05 27.52
CA CYS A 179 -12.44 18.10 26.50
C CYS A 179 -13.51 19.13 26.85
N LEU A 180 -14.68 18.70 27.34
CA LEU A 180 -15.74 19.61 27.79
C LEU A 180 -15.28 20.46 28.99
N ASP A 181 -14.60 19.86 29.95
CA ASP A 181 -14.04 20.55 31.12
C ASP A 181 -12.96 21.55 30.70
N ALA A 182 -12.11 21.21 29.71
CA ALA A 182 -11.13 22.12 29.14
C ALA A 182 -11.76 23.32 28.42
N ILE A 183 -12.84 23.09 27.67
CA ILE A 183 -13.61 24.15 26.98
C ILE A 183 -14.25 25.09 28.01
N LEU A 184 -14.86 24.54 29.06
CA LEU A 184 -15.50 25.32 30.13
C LEU A 184 -14.49 26.09 31.00
N ALA A 185 -13.27 25.57 31.18
CA ALA A 185 -12.21 26.20 31.97
C ALA A 185 -11.41 27.26 31.21
N SER A 186 -11.58 27.35 29.88
CA SER A 186 -10.80 28.27 29.05
C SER A 186 -11.31 29.70 29.15
N ASP A 187 -10.44 30.64 29.53
CA ASP A 187 -10.71 32.09 29.56
C ASP A 187 -11.02 32.66 28.16
N LEU A 188 -10.46 32.03 27.12
CA LEU A 188 -10.64 32.38 25.71
C LEU A 188 -11.83 31.60 25.15
N LYS A 189 -13.06 31.95 25.59
CA LYS A 189 -14.35 31.37 25.16
C LYS A 189 -14.22 30.44 23.94
N GLN A 190 -13.97 29.16 24.19
CA GLN A 190 -13.76 28.18 23.13
C GLN A 190 -15.12 27.82 22.57
N LEU A 191 -15.37 28.26 21.33
CA LEU A 191 -16.68 28.17 20.73
C LEU A 191 -16.88 26.80 20.03
N VAL A 192 -18.09 26.25 20.11
CA VAL A 192 -18.47 24.96 19.50
C VAL A 192 -19.69 25.15 18.61
N TYR A 193 -19.74 24.45 17.47
CA TYR A 193 -20.88 24.53 16.56
C TYR A 193 -22.06 23.67 17.03
N LYS A 194 -23.27 24.25 16.99
CA LYS A 194 -24.50 23.62 17.49
C LYS A 194 -24.87 22.31 16.79
N GLU A 195 -24.82 22.29 15.45
CA GLU A 195 -25.19 21.12 14.62
C GLU A 195 -24.44 19.85 15.04
N TRP A 196 -23.15 19.99 15.33
CA TRP A 196 -22.28 18.87 15.68
C TRP A 196 -22.41 18.45 17.13
N LEU A 197 -22.81 19.37 18.01
CA LEU A 197 -23.15 19.06 19.39
C LEU A 197 -24.45 18.24 19.47
N GLU A 198 -25.45 18.56 18.64
CA GLU A 198 -26.66 17.75 18.50
C GLU A 198 -26.35 16.35 17.95
N LEU A 199 -25.43 16.23 16.99
CA LEU A 199 -24.97 14.93 16.49
C LEU A 199 -24.24 14.13 17.58
N CYS A 200 -23.41 14.78 18.41
CA CYS A 200 -22.80 14.14 19.57
C CYS A 200 -23.85 13.61 20.54
N GLN A 201 -24.88 14.40 20.86
CA GLN A 201 -25.98 13.95 21.72
C GLN A 201 -26.69 12.71 21.13
N LYS A 202 -27.00 12.71 19.83
CA LYS A 202 -27.60 11.55 19.13
C LYS A 202 -26.72 10.30 19.24
N SER A 203 -25.43 10.43 18.95
CA SER A 203 -24.47 9.32 19.04
C SER A 203 -24.35 8.75 20.45
N VAL A 204 -24.42 9.61 21.48
CA VAL A 204 -24.39 9.19 22.89
C VAL A 204 -25.69 8.47 23.25
N THR A 205 -26.85 8.91 22.76
CA THR A 205 -28.13 8.20 23.01
C THR A 205 -28.25 6.86 22.31
N GLU A 206 -27.65 6.70 21.12
CA GLU A 206 -27.71 5.46 20.33
C GLU A 206 -26.68 4.42 20.78
N SER A 207 -25.66 4.83 21.52
CA SER A 207 -24.58 3.96 21.96
C SER A 207 -25.02 2.95 23.01
N THR A 208 -24.85 1.65 22.73
CA THR A 208 -25.22 0.55 23.67
C THR A 208 -24.18 0.30 24.77
N SER A 209 -22.96 0.82 24.64
CA SER A 209 -21.83 0.54 25.55
C SER A 209 -21.34 1.82 26.25
N LEU A 210 -22.21 2.47 27.02
CA LEU A 210 -21.88 3.66 27.79
C LEU A 210 -21.42 3.28 29.21
N PRO A 211 -20.43 3.98 29.78
CA PRO A 211 -20.13 3.92 31.20
C PRO A 211 -21.31 4.42 32.04
N ASP A 212 -21.50 3.85 33.23
CA ASP A 212 -22.52 4.28 34.19
C ASP A 212 -22.40 5.79 34.45
N ASN A 213 -23.54 6.49 34.49
CA ASN A 213 -23.66 7.95 34.71
C ASN A 213 -23.05 8.89 33.66
N PHE A 214 -22.39 8.38 32.59
CA PHE A 214 -21.78 9.23 31.57
C PHE A 214 -22.77 10.14 30.86
N ALA A 215 -23.96 9.63 30.53
CA ALA A 215 -24.98 10.41 29.82
C ALA A 215 -25.47 11.63 30.64
N GLU A 216 -25.62 11.46 31.96
CA GLU A 216 -26.01 12.54 32.87
C GLU A 216 -24.88 13.58 33.02
N GLU A 217 -23.64 13.11 33.17
CA GLU A 217 -22.46 13.95 33.22
C GLU A 217 -22.21 14.75 31.93
N PHE A 218 -22.46 14.14 30.78
CA PHE A 218 -22.38 14.79 29.48
C PHE A 218 -23.45 15.86 29.33
N ASN A 219 -24.72 15.51 29.60
CA ASN A 219 -25.84 16.44 29.46
C ASN A 219 -25.73 17.63 30.43
N SER A 220 -25.24 17.42 31.65
CA SER A 220 -25.03 18.52 32.61
C SER A 220 -23.96 19.52 32.12
N ARG A 221 -22.86 19.04 31.54
CA ARG A 221 -21.80 19.88 30.96
C ARG A 221 -22.24 20.57 29.68
N VAL A 222 -23.02 19.90 28.84
CA VAL A 222 -23.63 20.49 27.66
C VAL A 222 -24.60 21.62 28.05
N GLY A 223 -25.44 21.42 29.07
CA GLY A 223 -26.30 22.49 29.59
C GLY A 223 -25.50 23.69 30.13
N ARG A 224 -24.33 23.46 30.73
CA ARG A 224 -23.40 24.54 31.13
C ARG A 224 -22.79 25.27 29.93
N LEU A 225 -22.48 24.57 28.84
CA LEU A 225 -21.99 25.18 27.60
C LEU A 225 -23.06 26.05 26.92
N GLU A 226 -24.30 25.56 26.87
CA GLU A 226 -25.46 26.29 26.37
C GLU A 226 -25.71 27.56 27.19
N ALA A 227 -25.72 27.45 28.52
CA ALA A 227 -25.91 28.59 29.42
C ALA A 227 -24.75 29.60 29.37
N GLY A 228 -23.53 29.13 29.12
CA GLY A 228 -22.32 29.97 29.04
C GLY A 228 -22.15 30.72 27.72
N GLY A 229 -23.00 30.48 26.72
CA GLY A 229 -22.90 31.11 25.41
C GLY A 229 -21.67 30.69 24.61
N PHE A 230 -21.19 29.45 24.81
CA PHE A 230 -20.05 28.87 24.09
C PHE A 230 -20.44 28.29 22.72
N ILE A 231 -21.68 28.49 22.27
CA ILE A 231 -22.23 27.88 21.06
C ILE A 231 -22.32 28.89 19.94
N ILE A 232 -21.86 28.51 18.75
CA ILE A 232 -22.03 29.26 17.51
C ILE A 232 -23.06 28.55 16.63
N ASP A 233 -24.00 29.34 16.13
CA ASP A 233 -24.84 28.97 14.98
C ASP A 233 -24.11 29.39 13.70
N GLY A 234 -23.54 28.42 12.99
CA GLY A 234 -22.81 28.63 11.75
C GLY A 234 -22.49 27.32 11.04
N ASP A 235 -22.29 27.38 9.73
CA ASP A 235 -21.94 26.21 8.93
C ASP A 235 -20.42 25.99 8.94
N ILE A 236 -19.99 24.89 9.56
CA ILE A 236 -18.57 24.52 9.64
C ILE A 236 -17.97 24.28 8.25
N GLN A 237 -18.77 23.77 7.29
CA GLN A 237 -18.30 23.43 5.95
C GLN A 237 -17.95 24.69 5.18
N GLN A 238 -18.74 25.76 5.31
CA GLN A 238 -18.44 27.05 4.67
C GLN A 238 -17.15 27.66 5.24
N VAL A 239 -16.96 27.61 6.56
CA VAL A 239 -15.73 28.11 7.20
C VAL A 239 -14.50 27.32 6.73
N LEU A 240 -14.64 26.01 6.55
CA LEU A 240 -13.59 25.16 6.01
C LEU A 240 -13.33 25.44 4.52
N GLU A 241 -14.36 25.63 3.70
CA GLU A 241 -14.21 26.02 2.29
C GLU A 241 -13.44 27.33 2.15
N ASP A 242 -13.75 28.33 2.96
CA ASP A 242 -13.05 29.61 2.94
C ASP A 242 -11.60 29.51 3.45
N ARG A 243 -11.32 28.57 4.36
CA ARG A 243 -9.93 28.25 4.76
C ARG A 243 -9.18 27.56 3.63
N ILE A 244 -9.81 26.60 2.96
CA ILE A 244 -9.23 25.89 1.82
C ILE A 244 -8.91 26.88 0.70
N LYS A 245 -9.86 27.74 0.31
CA LYS A 245 -9.63 28.78 -0.72
C LYS A 245 -8.43 29.67 -0.39
N ARG A 246 -8.37 30.18 0.85
CA ARG A 246 -7.24 31.00 1.32
C ARG A 246 -5.91 30.25 1.36
N ALA A 247 -5.92 28.95 1.68
CA ALA A 247 -4.72 28.12 1.69
C ALA A 247 -4.23 27.84 0.27
N VAL A 248 -5.15 27.52 -0.65
CA VAL A 248 -4.87 27.29 -2.08
C VAL A 248 -4.27 28.54 -2.71
N GLU A 249 -4.87 29.72 -2.51
CA GLU A 249 -4.36 30.99 -3.06
C GLU A 249 -2.89 31.28 -2.68
N LYS A 250 -2.46 30.83 -1.50
CA LYS A 250 -1.10 31.06 -0.98
C LYS A 250 -0.10 30.00 -1.44
N GLU A 251 -0.49 28.74 -1.37
CA GLU A 251 0.44 27.60 -1.42
C GLU A 251 0.43 26.88 -2.77
N GLU A 252 -0.62 27.04 -3.58
CA GLU A 252 -0.78 26.33 -4.85
C GLU A 252 0.40 26.57 -5.80
N LYS A 253 0.86 27.81 -5.94
CA LYS A 253 1.99 28.14 -6.83
C LYS A 253 3.28 27.47 -6.36
N VAL A 254 3.52 27.51 -5.05
CA VAL A 254 4.72 26.92 -4.43
C VAL A 254 4.71 25.40 -4.60
N ASP A 255 3.57 24.77 -4.37
CA ASP A 255 3.39 23.33 -4.55
C ASP A 255 3.56 22.90 -6.01
N ILE A 256 3.01 23.65 -6.96
CA ILE A 256 3.17 23.37 -8.39
C ILE A 256 4.64 23.47 -8.79
N GLU A 257 5.35 24.52 -8.39
CA GLU A 257 6.77 24.68 -8.69
C GLU A 257 7.60 23.53 -8.09
N ALA A 258 7.35 23.19 -6.82
CA ALA A 258 8.01 22.07 -6.16
C ALA A 258 7.72 20.73 -6.87
N GLN A 259 6.50 20.52 -7.35
CA GLN A 259 6.13 19.31 -8.08
C GLN A 259 6.76 19.24 -9.46
N LEU A 260 6.87 20.36 -10.18
CA LEU A 260 7.58 20.43 -11.46
C LEU A 260 9.06 20.07 -11.31
N ASP A 261 9.71 20.52 -10.25
CA ASP A 261 11.11 20.18 -9.99
C ASP A 261 11.29 18.71 -9.57
N ARG A 262 10.32 18.14 -8.85
CA ARG A 262 10.28 16.69 -8.58
C ARG A 262 10.18 15.89 -9.88
N PHE A 263 9.36 16.32 -10.85
CA PHE A 263 9.24 15.64 -12.14
C PHE A 263 10.57 15.62 -12.91
N LYS A 264 11.26 16.75 -13.01
CA LYS A 264 12.60 16.82 -13.62
C LYS A 264 13.59 15.86 -12.93
N THR A 265 13.52 15.79 -11.60
CA THR A 265 14.38 14.90 -10.82
C THR A 265 14.06 13.43 -11.08
N TRP A 266 12.77 13.08 -11.13
CA TRP A 266 12.34 11.71 -11.41
C TRP A 266 12.68 11.26 -12.82
N GLU A 267 12.61 12.15 -13.80
CA GLU A 267 13.03 11.87 -15.17
C GLU A 267 14.53 11.54 -15.22
N LYS A 268 15.38 12.34 -14.56
CA LYS A 268 16.82 12.06 -14.46
C LYS A 268 17.11 10.72 -13.77
N VAL A 269 16.41 10.42 -12.67
CA VAL A 269 16.56 9.14 -11.96
C VAL A 269 16.14 7.97 -12.85
N ARG A 270 15.04 8.11 -13.58
CA ARG A 270 14.54 7.10 -14.51
C ARG A 270 15.53 6.87 -15.65
N GLU A 271 16.06 7.93 -16.25
CA GLU A 271 17.05 7.83 -17.32
C GLU A 271 18.32 7.12 -16.85
N ASN A 272 18.85 7.50 -15.68
CA ASN A 272 20.03 6.87 -15.08
C ASN A 272 19.82 5.37 -14.82
N GLU A 273 18.66 4.99 -14.28
CA GLU A 273 18.34 3.58 -14.03
C GLU A 273 18.18 2.80 -15.34
N LEU A 274 17.55 3.40 -16.36
CA LEU A 274 17.40 2.81 -17.69
C LEU A 274 18.78 2.59 -18.34
N GLN A 275 19.67 3.58 -18.30
CA GLN A 275 21.04 3.44 -18.79
C GLN A 275 21.80 2.33 -18.05
N LYS A 276 21.63 2.22 -16.72
CA LYS A 276 22.24 1.16 -15.92
C LYS A 276 21.75 -0.22 -16.35
N GLN A 277 20.43 -0.36 -16.57
CA GLN A 277 19.83 -1.61 -17.04
C GLN A 277 20.32 -1.96 -18.45
N MET A 278 20.40 -0.99 -19.36
CA MET A 278 20.96 -1.19 -20.70
C MET A 278 22.39 -1.71 -20.66
N ARG A 279 23.27 -1.07 -19.87
CA ARG A 279 24.67 -1.50 -19.70
C ARG A 279 24.75 -2.92 -19.12
N ALA A 280 23.90 -3.25 -18.14
CA ALA A 280 23.85 -4.59 -17.57
C ALA A 280 23.43 -5.65 -18.60
N ILE A 281 22.45 -5.33 -19.45
CA ILE A 281 21.99 -6.21 -20.54
C ILE A 281 23.11 -6.40 -21.58
N GLU A 282 23.78 -5.32 -22.00
CA GLU A 282 24.90 -5.40 -22.94
C GLU A 282 26.06 -6.21 -22.39
N HIS A 283 26.39 -6.04 -21.10
CA HIS A 283 27.43 -6.82 -20.44
C HIS A 283 27.10 -8.30 -20.43
N ARG A 284 25.86 -8.67 -20.07
CA ARG A 284 25.39 -10.08 -20.13
C ARG A 284 25.46 -10.65 -21.55
N LYS A 285 25.08 -9.87 -22.57
CA LYS A 285 25.20 -10.30 -23.98
C LYS A 285 26.66 -10.56 -24.36
N ARG A 286 27.59 -9.67 -23.97
CA ARG A 286 29.02 -9.85 -24.25
C ARG A 286 29.59 -11.08 -23.56
N LEU A 287 29.23 -11.29 -22.29
CA LEU A 287 29.64 -12.50 -21.55
C LEU A 287 29.12 -13.77 -22.21
N ALA A 288 27.85 -13.82 -22.61
CA ALA A 288 27.29 -14.97 -23.31
C ALA A 288 28.02 -15.27 -24.63
N VAL A 289 28.41 -14.24 -25.40
CA VAL A 289 29.21 -14.41 -26.61
C VAL A 289 30.61 -14.95 -26.28
N LEU A 290 31.25 -14.46 -25.22
CA LEU A 290 32.57 -14.94 -24.80
C LEU A 290 32.51 -16.39 -24.31
N GLU A 291 31.49 -16.77 -23.54
CA GLU A 291 31.26 -18.14 -23.09
C GLU A 291 31.02 -19.09 -24.26
N ALA A 292 30.20 -18.69 -25.23
CA ALA A 292 29.98 -19.47 -26.45
C ALA A 292 31.28 -19.69 -27.23
N LYS A 293 32.10 -18.63 -27.39
CA LYS A 293 33.41 -18.73 -28.04
C LYS A 293 34.39 -19.59 -27.23
N LYS A 294 34.36 -19.49 -25.90
CA LYS A 294 35.21 -20.30 -25.01
C LYS A 294 34.90 -21.79 -25.19
N LYS A 295 33.62 -22.17 -25.20
CA LYS A 295 33.18 -23.54 -25.48
C LYS A 295 33.62 -24.00 -26.87
N GLU A 296 33.45 -23.17 -27.90
CA GLU A 296 33.89 -23.51 -29.26
C GLU A 296 35.42 -23.72 -29.33
N LEU A 297 36.21 -22.95 -28.59
CA LEU A 297 37.66 -23.11 -28.51
C LEU A 297 38.04 -24.37 -27.72
N GLU A 298 37.37 -24.66 -26.60
CA GLU A 298 37.55 -25.89 -25.84
C GLU A 298 37.26 -27.12 -26.72
N GLU A 299 36.16 -27.13 -27.48
CA GLU A 299 35.86 -28.21 -28.42
C GLU A 299 36.92 -28.35 -29.52
N LYS A 300 37.50 -27.24 -30.00
CA LYS A 300 38.57 -27.27 -31.01
C LYS A 300 39.87 -27.78 -30.41
N GLU A 301 40.21 -27.36 -29.19
CA GLU A 301 41.39 -27.82 -28.47
C GLU A 301 41.30 -29.30 -28.15
N GLU A 302 40.16 -29.78 -27.67
CA GLU A 302 39.89 -31.21 -27.46
C GLU A 302 40.07 -32.03 -28.75
N ARG A 303 39.61 -31.52 -29.90
CA ARG A 303 39.81 -32.18 -31.20
C ARG A 303 41.26 -32.22 -31.64
N LEU A 304 42.04 -31.17 -31.37
CA LEU A 304 43.45 -31.10 -31.73
C LEU A 304 44.31 -32.00 -30.83
N ASN A 305 44.06 -31.94 -29.52
CA ASN A 305 44.78 -32.72 -28.50
C ASN A 305 44.19 -34.14 -28.32
N PHE A 306 43.27 -34.54 -29.18
CA PHE A 306 42.57 -35.83 -29.12
C PHE A 306 43.54 -37.02 -29.11
N PHE A 307 44.59 -36.97 -29.96
CA PHE A 307 45.56 -38.06 -30.08
C PHE A 307 46.54 -38.12 -28.91
N ASP A 308 46.83 -36.99 -28.27
CA ASP A 308 47.74 -36.93 -27.13
C ASP A 308 47.05 -37.37 -25.83
N ASN A 309 45.73 -37.15 -25.73
CA ASN A 309 44.92 -37.48 -24.55
C ASN A 309 44.02 -38.72 -24.76
N LEU A 310 44.32 -39.57 -25.74
CA LEU A 310 43.47 -40.69 -26.15
C LEU A 310 43.12 -41.63 -24.98
N ASP A 311 44.12 -41.96 -24.16
CA ASP A 311 43.96 -42.85 -23.01
C ASP A 311 43.00 -42.27 -21.95
N GLU A 312 43.05 -40.96 -21.71
CA GLU A 312 42.11 -40.29 -20.79
C GLU A 312 40.69 -40.22 -21.36
N TRP A 313 40.58 -40.06 -22.67
CA TRP A 313 39.31 -40.10 -23.38
C TRP A 313 38.65 -41.48 -23.33
N GLU A 314 39.42 -42.54 -23.53
CA GLU A 314 38.96 -43.92 -23.41
C GLU A 314 38.46 -44.21 -21.99
N LEU A 315 39.21 -43.81 -20.96
CA LEU A 315 38.83 -43.99 -19.57
C LEU A 315 37.54 -43.24 -19.21
N ARG A 316 37.40 -41.99 -19.66
CA ARG A 316 36.15 -41.21 -19.49
C ARG A 316 34.96 -41.80 -20.25
N PHE A 317 35.21 -42.40 -21.42
CA PHE A 317 34.18 -43.05 -22.22
C PHE A 317 33.69 -44.32 -21.52
N GLU A 318 34.59 -45.16 -21.02
CA GLU A 318 34.27 -46.35 -20.24
C GLU A 318 33.47 -46.00 -18.97
N GLU A 319 33.86 -44.95 -18.24
CA GLU A 319 33.12 -44.48 -17.05
C GLU A 319 31.69 -44.02 -17.41
N LYS A 320 31.51 -43.31 -18.53
CA LYS A 320 30.19 -42.87 -19.00
C LYS A 320 29.35 -44.04 -19.48
N GLU A 321 29.93 -45.03 -20.17
CA GLU A 321 29.24 -46.26 -20.55
C GLU A 321 28.81 -47.07 -19.33
N ALA A 322 29.68 -47.21 -18.33
CA ALA A 322 29.36 -47.91 -17.08
C ALA A 322 28.15 -47.24 -16.38
N LYS A 323 28.15 -45.91 -16.27
CA LYS A 323 27.01 -45.14 -15.73
C LYS A 323 25.73 -45.33 -16.57
N ARG A 324 25.84 -45.33 -17.90
CA ARG A 324 24.70 -45.59 -18.81
C ARG A 324 24.13 -46.98 -18.60
N GLN A 325 24.99 -47.99 -18.49
CA GLN A 325 24.58 -49.37 -18.23
C GLN A 325 23.93 -49.52 -16.84
N GLU A 326 24.43 -48.81 -15.82
CA GLU A 326 23.81 -48.76 -14.49
C GLU A 326 22.42 -48.12 -14.52
N VAL A 327 22.29 -46.97 -15.18
CA VAL A 327 21.00 -46.26 -15.32
C VAL A 327 20.01 -47.10 -16.16
N ALA A 328 20.45 -47.74 -17.24
CA ALA A 328 19.62 -48.64 -18.05
C ALA A 328 19.16 -49.87 -17.25
N LYS A 329 20.05 -50.47 -16.43
CA LYS A 329 19.70 -51.55 -15.49
C LYS A 329 18.73 -51.06 -14.42
N MET A 330 18.88 -49.84 -13.91
CA MET A 330 17.93 -49.23 -12.95
C MET A 330 16.55 -48.98 -13.58
N LEU A 331 16.51 -48.53 -14.83
CA LEU A 331 15.28 -48.32 -15.60
C LEU A 331 14.57 -49.64 -15.94
N GLN A 332 15.32 -50.69 -16.32
CA GLN A 332 14.76 -52.03 -16.54
C GLN A 332 14.21 -52.65 -15.24
N ARG A 333 14.84 -52.38 -14.09
CA ARG A 333 14.37 -52.80 -12.76
C ARG A 333 13.11 -52.04 -12.30
N ARG A 334 12.96 -50.77 -12.72
CA ARG A 334 11.77 -49.96 -12.43
C ARG A 334 10.71 -50.15 -13.52
N SER A 335 10.04 -51.30 -13.48
CA SER A 335 8.75 -51.51 -14.14
C SER A 335 7.68 -50.62 -13.48
N LYS A 336 7.56 -49.36 -13.94
CA LYS A 336 6.34 -48.53 -14.02
C LYS A 336 6.67 -47.04 -14.20
N LYS A 337 6.13 -46.47 -15.29
CA LYS A 337 5.89 -45.05 -15.60
C LYS A 337 6.91 -44.06 -15.02
N VAL A 338 8.02 -43.89 -15.75
CA VAL A 338 8.90 -42.73 -15.61
C VAL A 338 8.18 -41.50 -16.18
N SER A 339 8.30 -40.34 -15.52
CA SER A 339 7.70 -39.10 -16.00
C SER A 339 8.42 -38.59 -17.26
N ALA A 340 7.67 -38.06 -18.22
CA ALA A 340 8.21 -37.57 -19.50
C ALA A 340 9.30 -36.49 -19.34
N LYS A 341 9.35 -35.81 -18.19
CA LYS A 341 10.36 -34.80 -17.86
C LYS A 341 11.73 -35.43 -17.54
N LEU A 342 11.73 -36.57 -16.85
CA LEU A 342 12.96 -37.30 -16.53
C LEU A 342 13.52 -38.01 -17.77
N GLN A 343 12.65 -38.50 -18.66
CA GLN A 343 13.07 -39.06 -19.96
C GLN A 343 13.76 -38.02 -20.83
N ARG A 344 13.23 -36.79 -20.91
CA ARG A 344 13.87 -35.70 -21.68
C ARG A 344 15.22 -35.27 -21.12
N GLN A 345 15.37 -35.19 -19.79
CA GLN A 345 16.67 -34.90 -19.17
C GLN A 345 17.70 -36.00 -19.45
N ILE A 346 17.28 -37.27 -19.39
CA ILE A 346 18.17 -38.39 -19.73
C ILE A 346 18.53 -38.36 -21.22
N GLU A 347 17.58 -38.07 -22.12
CA GLU A 347 17.83 -37.96 -23.57
C GLU A 347 18.76 -36.79 -23.91
N GLU A 348 18.60 -35.61 -23.31
CA GLU A 348 19.52 -34.48 -23.50
C GLU A 348 20.93 -34.76 -22.97
N GLU A 349 21.05 -35.48 -21.84
CA GLU A 349 22.34 -35.89 -21.28
C GLU A 349 23.00 -37.07 -22.02
N THR A 350 22.24 -37.84 -22.81
CA THR A 350 22.75 -38.98 -23.61
C THR A 350 22.69 -38.77 -25.13
N TYR A 351 22.35 -37.56 -25.61
CA TYR A 351 22.27 -37.25 -27.04
C TYR A 351 23.65 -37.14 -27.70
N PHE A 352 23.86 -37.92 -28.76
CA PHE A 352 24.99 -37.77 -29.68
C PHE A 352 24.44 -37.49 -31.09
N PRO A 353 25.00 -36.52 -31.85
CA PRO A 353 24.64 -36.32 -33.25
C PRO A 353 24.99 -37.59 -34.07
N PRO A 354 24.10 -38.06 -34.96
CA PRO A 354 24.38 -39.24 -35.76
C PRO A 354 25.57 -39.00 -36.69
N GLU A 355 26.42 -40.01 -36.82
CA GLU A 355 27.55 -39.99 -37.76
C GLU A 355 27.03 -39.85 -39.19
N LEU A 356 27.54 -38.87 -39.93
CA LEU A 356 27.30 -38.74 -41.36
C LEU A 356 28.02 -39.87 -42.10
N ILE A 357 27.37 -41.03 -42.22
CA ILE A 357 27.83 -42.12 -43.08
C ILE A 357 27.76 -41.62 -44.53
N LYS A 358 28.91 -41.27 -45.12
CA LYS A 358 29.02 -41.04 -46.57
C LYS A 358 28.58 -42.32 -47.29
N GLY A 359 27.46 -42.22 -48.01
CA GLY A 359 26.77 -43.36 -48.61
C GLY A 359 27.65 -44.26 -49.47
N ARG A 360 27.60 -45.56 -49.18
CA ARG A 360 27.92 -46.60 -50.16
C ARG A 360 26.61 -46.96 -50.86
N VAL A 361 26.47 -46.52 -52.11
CA VAL A 361 25.40 -46.96 -53.00
C VAL A 361 25.63 -48.44 -53.29
N VAL A 362 24.78 -49.31 -52.76
CA VAL A 362 24.67 -50.71 -53.20
C VAL A 362 23.37 -50.82 -53.96
N LYS A 363 23.46 -51.02 -55.29
CA LYS A 363 22.31 -51.31 -56.16
C LYS A 363 21.71 -52.68 -55.76
N PRO A 364 20.38 -52.85 -55.85
CA PRO A 364 19.74 -54.13 -55.55
C PRO A 364 20.04 -55.16 -56.65
N PRO A 365 20.13 -56.47 -56.32
CA PRO A 365 20.27 -57.51 -57.32
C PRO A 365 18.94 -57.71 -58.08
N GLN A 366 19.10 -58.12 -59.34
CA GLN A 366 18.09 -58.26 -60.39
C GLN A 366 16.99 -59.26 -60.07
#